data_AF-A0A2Z4AFX0-F1
#
_entry.id   AF-A0A2Z4AFX0-F1
#
_cell.length_a   1.000
_cell.length_b   1.000
_cell.length_c   1.000
_cell.angle_alpha   90.00
_cell.angle_beta   90.00
_cell.angle_gamma   90.00
#
_symmetry.space_group_name_H-M   'P 1'
#
loop_
_entity.id
_entity.type
_entity.pdbx_description
1 polymer ?
#
loop_
_entity_poly.entity_id
_entity_poly.type
_entity_poly.pdbx_seq_one_letter_code
_entity_poly.pdbx_strand_id
1 'polypeptide(L)'
;MLEGKTIQSMTGRNSQHSFFSNEMVIKYGGLIFAIVFVGLLYSLIIRPQAEKVERNNRVLLAQDAGKGEFVPARSISIIIKNPEQQICFTLLVWAVIMVSGKTITIHRIRKNMGEVFIEVEDGERIIPEEALSHAKHLDSRLQDDPDLKEQILPKIFLTSLRRFHSTHSIQEVSQSVREISDSEAERMDSDLSLPRLIIGFLPMVGFIGTVRGIAQALTNAEKAIRGDIQGVTENLGLAFNSTFVALILSIVLMVYVHYLQTRQENLIFEVQEYCRDKLVALMKIPFKEEGEISMTQNSSN
;
A
#
# COMPACT_ATOMS: atom_id res chain seq x y z
N MET A 1 25.37 59.29 8.28
CA MET A 1 24.26 58.60 8.96
C MET A 1 23.34 58.10 7.86
N LEU A 2 23.64 56.98 7.17
CA LEU A 2 23.60 55.59 7.62
C LEU A 2 22.25 55.18 8.25
N GLU A 3 21.62 54.23 7.56
CA GLU A 3 20.65 53.21 8.04
C GLU A 3 19.23 53.70 8.41
N GLY A 4 18.13 52.99 8.09
CA GLY A 4 18.00 51.60 7.68
C GLY A 4 16.76 51.38 6.81
N LYS A 5 17.00 50.63 5.74
CA LYS A 5 16.02 49.95 4.89
C LYS A 5 15.64 48.65 5.60
N THR A 6 14.41 48.18 5.36
CA THR A 6 13.99 46.77 5.50
C THR A 6 13.72 46.30 6.93
N ILE A 7 12.45 46.06 7.27
CA ILE A 7 11.94 44.75 7.69
C ILE A 7 10.47 44.69 7.24
N GLN A 8 10.23 44.14 6.05
CA GLN A 8 8.96 43.46 5.76
C GLN A 8 8.99 42.18 6.60
N SER A 9 8.17 42.14 7.64
CA SER A 9 7.97 40.93 8.41
C SER A 9 7.35 39.87 7.50
N MET A 10 8.14 38.84 7.22
CA MET A 10 7.69 37.54 6.73
C MET A 10 6.45 37.10 7.50
N THR A 11 5.27 37.27 6.92
CA THR A 11 4.11 36.46 7.29
C THR A 11 4.35 35.11 6.64
N GLY A 12 5.07 34.26 7.38
CA GLY A 12 5.12 32.83 7.10
C GLY A 12 3.69 32.33 7.04
N ARG A 13 3.21 32.05 5.82
CA ARG A 13 1.95 31.36 5.59
C ARG A 13 2.15 29.93 6.08
N ASN A 14 1.94 29.78 7.39
CA ASN A 14 1.90 28.54 8.11
C ASN A 14 0.82 27.68 7.44
N SER A 15 1.22 26.73 6.61
CA SER A 15 0.35 25.72 6.03
C SER A 15 -0.08 24.78 7.15
N GLN A 16 -1.04 25.24 7.96
CA GLN A 16 -1.69 24.41 8.94
C GLN A 16 -2.41 23.27 8.21
N HIS A 17 -1.86 22.07 8.40
CA HIS A 17 -2.57 20.81 8.51
C HIS A 17 -3.69 20.48 7.50
N SER A 18 -3.32 19.72 6.48
CA SER A 18 -4.16 18.56 6.13
C SER A 18 -3.97 17.53 7.25
N PHE A 19 -4.73 17.67 8.34
CA PHE A 19 -4.65 16.79 9.53
C PHE A 19 -5.04 15.33 9.22
N PHE A 20 -5.57 15.08 8.03
CA PHE A 20 -5.94 13.77 7.54
C PHE A 20 -5.46 13.64 6.09
N SER A 21 -4.21 13.20 5.91
CA SER A 21 -3.85 12.60 4.62
C SER A 21 -4.89 11.52 4.29
N ASN A 22 -5.38 11.46 3.06
CA ASN A 22 -6.33 10.44 2.61
C ASN A 22 -5.86 9.03 3.00
N GLU A 23 -4.55 8.81 3.03
CA GLU A 23 -3.96 7.55 3.49
C GLU A 23 -4.19 7.28 4.98
N MET A 24 -4.12 8.28 5.85
CA MET A 24 -4.43 8.11 7.28
C MET A 24 -5.91 7.77 7.49
N VAL A 25 -6.81 8.42 6.76
CA VAL A 25 -8.25 8.13 6.85
C VAL A 25 -8.54 6.70 6.40
N ILE A 26 -7.94 6.26 5.30
CA ILE A 26 -8.09 4.89 4.82
C ILE A 26 -7.49 3.89 5.82
N LYS A 27 -6.30 4.16 6.36
CA LYS A 27 -5.62 3.29 7.33
C LYS A 27 -6.42 3.14 8.64
N TYR A 28 -6.77 4.25 9.30
CA TYR A 28 -7.47 4.20 10.60
C TYR A 28 -8.97 3.95 10.47
N GLY A 29 -9.62 4.55 9.48
CA GLY A 29 -11.04 4.29 9.17
C GLY A 29 -11.26 2.85 8.74
N GLY A 30 -10.34 2.28 7.95
CA GLY A 30 -10.35 0.86 7.57
C GLY A 30 -10.22 -0.08 8.76
N LEU A 31 -9.46 0.28 9.80
CA LEU A 31 -9.35 -0.51 11.03
C LEU A 31 -10.67 -0.53 11.80
N ILE A 32 -11.29 0.63 12.01
CA ILE A 32 -12.59 0.74 12.70
C ILE A 32 -13.64 -0.07 11.94
N PHE A 33 -13.68 0.09 10.62
CA PHE A 33 -14.56 -0.70 9.77
C PHE A 33 -14.30 -2.21 9.92
N ALA A 34 -13.05 -2.66 9.88
CA ALA A 34 -12.71 -4.07 10.03
C ALA A 34 -13.17 -4.64 11.38
N ILE A 35 -12.96 -3.91 12.48
CA ILE A 35 -13.39 -4.32 13.83
C ILE A 35 -14.91 -4.48 13.88
N VAL A 36 -15.65 -3.48 13.40
CA VAL A 36 -17.12 -3.51 13.42
C VAL A 36 -17.66 -4.59 12.49
N PHE A 37 -17.15 -4.66 11.26
CA PHE A 37 -17.59 -5.61 10.24
C PHE A 37 -17.37 -7.06 10.69
N VAL A 38 -16.15 -7.40 11.13
CA VAL A 38 -15.83 -8.75 11.60
C VAL A 38 -16.57 -9.04 12.90
N GLY A 39 -16.69 -8.07 13.81
CA GLY A 39 -17.48 -8.22 15.04
C GLY A 39 -18.94 -8.58 14.78
N LEU A 40 -19.59 -7.88 13.84
CA LEU A 40 -20.96 -8.17 13.42
C LEU A 40 -21.08 -9.54 12.76
N LEU A 41 -20.17 -9.88 11.85
CA LEU A 41 -20.15 -11.18 11.18
C LEU A 41 -20.01 -12.33 12.21
N TYR A 42 -19.12 -12.17 13.19
CA TYR A 42 -18.95 -13.13 14.26
C TYR A 42 -20.19 -13.26 15.15
N SER A 43 -20.80 -12.14 15.52
CA SER A 43 -21.96 -12.13 16.43
C SER A 43 -23.24 -12.62 15.76
N LEU A 44 -23.45 -12.33 14.48
CA LEU A 44 -24.71 -12.61 13.78
C LEU A 44 -24.70 -13.94 13.03
N ILE A 45 -23.53 -14.41 12.58
CA ILE A 45 -23.45 -15.58 11.69
C ILE A 45 -22.61 -16.69 12.33
N ILE A 46 -21.35 -16.43 12.66
CA ILE A 46 -20.40 -17.51 13.02
C ILE A 46 -20.77 -18.17 14.36
N ARG A 47 -20.86 -17.38 15.44
CA ARG A 47 -21.18 -17.91 16.78
C ARG A 47 -22.54 -18.61 16.84
N PRO A 48 -23.65 -18.02 16.35
CA PRO A 48 -24.94 -18.69 16.42
C PRO A 48 -25.01 -19.96 15.56
N GLN A 49 -24.30 -20.03 14.43
CA GLN A 49 -24.21 -21.25 13.64
C GLN A 49 -23.40 -22.33 14.36
N ALA A 50 -22.26 -21.97 14.95
CA ALA A 50 -21.45 -22.92 15.72
C ALA A 50 -22.26 -23.52 16.88
N GLU A 51 -22.99 -22.70 17.62
CA GLU A 51 -23.86 -23.15 18.73
C GLU A 51 -25.00 -24.08 18.28
N LYS A 52 -25.55 -23.87 17.08
CA LYS A 52 -26.57 -24.76 16.50
C LYS A 52 -26.00 -26.14 16.19
N VAL A 53 -24.83 -26.19 15.56
CA VAL A 53 -24.16 -27.46 15.22
C VAL A 53 -23.71 -28.18 16.48
N GLU A 54 -23.19 -27.48 17.48
CA GLU A 54 -22.79 -28.08 18.75
C GLU A 54 -23.97 -28.62 19.55
N ARG A 55 -25.11 -27.91 19.55
CA ARG A 55 -26.36 -28.45 20.13
C ARG A 55 -26.81 -29.71 19.41
N ASN A 56 -26.80 -29.72 18.08
CA ASN A 56 -27.17 -30.91 17.31
C ASN A 56 -26.22 -32.08 17.63
N ASN A 57 -24.91 -31.84 17.67
CA ASN A 57 -23.94 -32.87 18.05
C ASN A 57 -24.19 -33.41 19.46
N ARG A 58 -24.55 -32.55 20.42
CA ARG A 58 -24.88 -32.97 21.79
C ARG A 58 -26.17 -33.80 21.86
N VAL A 59 -27.18 -33.44 21.07
CA VAL A 59 -28.43 -34.22 20.99
C VAL A 59 -28.16 -35.59 20.38
N LEU A 60 -27.38 -35.66 19.30
CA LEU A 60 -27.03 -36.92 18.65
C LEU A 60 -26.17 -37.81 19.56
N LEU A 61 -25.19 -37.23 20.28
CA LEU A 61 -24.44 -37.93 21.34
C LEU A 61 -25.35 -38.57 22.39
N ALA A 62 -26.36 -37.82 22.86
CA ALA A 62 -27.29 -38.31 23.87
C ALA A 62 -28.23 -39.40 23.33
N GLN A 63 -28.54 -39.37 22.03
CA GLN A 63 -29.35 -40.39 21.35
C GLN A 63 -28.56 -41.66 21.02
N ASP A 64 -27.28 -41.53 20.71
CA ASP A 64 -26.38 -42.62 20.31
C ASP A 64 -25.59 -43.25 21.48
N ALA A 65 -25.88 -42.85 22.73
CA ALA A 65 -25.23 -43.30 23.98
C ALA A 65 -25.37 -44.81 24.33
N GLY A 66 -25.51 -45.67 23.31
CA GLY A 66 -25.48 -47.13 23.41
C GLY A 66 -25.37 -47.86 22.06
N LYS A 67 -25.04 -47.20 20.93
CA LYS A 67 -25.08 -47.83 19.58
C LYS A 67 -23.81 -47.75 18.71
N GLY A 68 -22.69 -47.20 19.18
CA GLY A 68 -21.39 -47.26 18.46
C GLY A 68 -20.55 -45.99 18.57
N GLU A 69 -19.43 -45.94 17.85
CA GLU A 69 -18.53 -44.78 17.77
C GLU A 69 -19.25 -43.56 17.18
N PHE A 70 -19.61 -42.59 18.04
CA PHE A 70 -20.13 -41.31 17.61
C PHE A 70 -19.00 -40.39 17.14
N VAL A 71 -19.06 -39.95 15.88
CA VAL A 71 -18.12 -38.97 15.31
C VAL A 71 -18.83 -37.61 15.21
N PRO A 72 -18.44 -36.58 16.00
CA PRO A 72 -19.08 -35.27 15.94
C PRO A 72 -18.87 -34.62 14.57
N ALA A 73 -19.95 -34.05 14.01
CA ALA A 73 -19.86 -33.29 12.76
C ALA A 73 -19.01 -32.03 12.98
N ARG A 74 -17.91 -31.92 12.21
CA ARG A 74 -17.08 -30.72 12.18
C ARG A 74 -17.58 -29.77 11.09
N SER A 75 -17.91 -28.54 11.48
CA SER A 75 -18.28 -27.46 10.55
C SER A 75 -17.21 -26.37 10.56
N ILE A 76 -17.03 -25.68 9.44
CA ILE A 76 -16.12 -24.54 9.31
C ILE A 76 -16.43 -23.48 10.38
N SER A 77 -17.70 -23.25 10.71
CA SER A 77 -18.12 -22.29 11.76
C SER A 77 -17.63 -22.70 13.15
N ILE A 78 -17.47 -23.98 13.44
CA ILE A 78 -16.90 -24.47 14.71
C ILE A 78 -15.38 -24.22 14.72
N ILE A 79 -14.72 -24.43 13.59
CA ILE A 79 -13.28 -24.22 13.46
C ILE A 79 -12.94 -22.77 13.74
N ILE A 80 -13.68 -21.80 13.19
CA ILE A 80 -13.34 -20.36 13.22
C ILE A 80 -13.96 -19.56 14.38
N LYS A 81 -14.67 -20.18 15.32
CA LYS A 81 -15.47 -19.46 16.34
C LYS A 81 -14.66 -18.72 17.41
N ASN A 82 -13.37 -19.04 17.58
CA ASN A 82 -12.58 -18.60 18.72
C ASN A 82 -12.14 -17.13 18.60
N PRO A 83 -11.87 -16.45 19.73
CA PRO A 83 -11.45 -15.04 19.73
C PRO A 83 -10.15 -14.80 18.96
N GLU A 84 -9.20 -15.74 18.95
CA GLU A 84 -7.95 -15.62 18.20
C GLU A 84 -8.21 -15.51 16.69
N GLN A 85 -9.16 -16.29 16.20
CA GLN A 85 -9.55 -16.28 14.79
C GLN A 85 -10.27 -14.98 14.44
N GLN A 86 -11.12 -14.47 15.34
CA GLN A 86 -11.75 -13.16 15.17
C GLN A 86 -10.71 -12.04 15.03
N ILE A 87 -9.64 -12.06 15.83
CA ILE A 87 -8.52 -11.12 15.70
C ILE A 87 -7.84 -11.29 14.34
N CYS A 88 -7.51 -12.53 13.95
CA CYS A 88 -6.88 -12.81 12.65
C CYS A 88 -7.72 -12.30 11.46
N PHE A 89 -9.04 -12.52 11.47
CA PHE A 89 -9.93 -12.01 10.41
C PHE A 89 -10.04 -10.50 10.43
N THR A 90 -10.03 -9.86 11.61
CA THR A 90 -10.02 -8.40 11.73
C THR A 90 -8.76 -7.82 11.09
N LEU A 91 -7.59 -8.36 11.43
CA LEU A 91 -6.30 -7.98 10.86
C LEU A 91 -6.26 -8.22 9.35
N LEU A 92 -6.81 -9.35 8.88
CA LEU A 92 -6.90 -9.67 7.46
C LEU A 92 -7.73 -8.63 6.70
N VAL A 93 -8.96 -8.36 7.15
CA VAL A 93 -9.87 -7.40 6.48
C VAL A 93 -9.22 -6.01 6.45
N TRP A 94 -8.62 -5.60 7.57
CA TRP A 94 -7.90 -4.33 7.64
C TRP A 94 -6.74 -4.25 6.64
N ALA A 95 -5.90 -5.29 6.58
CA ALA A 95 -4.79 -5.34 5.63
C ALA A 95 -5.26 -5.37 4.18
N VAL A 96 -6.32 -6.12 3.87
CA VAL A 96 -6.91 -6.19 2.53
C VAL A 96 -7.43 -4.83 2.08
N ILE A 97 -8.07 -4.05 2.97
CA ILE A 97 -8.52 -2.68 2.66
C ILE A 97 -7.33 -1.80 2.28
N MET A 98 -6.24 -1.85 3.04
CA MET A 98 -5.04 -1.06 2.76
C MET A 98 -4.38 -1.44 1.43
N VAL A 99 -4.19 -2.74 1.18
CA VAL A 99 -3.54 -3.26 -0.04
C VAL A 99 -4.43 -3.02 -1.27
N SER A 100 -5.75 -3.16 -1.13
CA SER A 100 -6.71 -2.88 -2.21
C SER A 100 -6.71 -1.41 -2.60
N GLY A 101 -6.70 -0.50 -1.62
CA GLY A 101 -6.59 0.93 -1.87
C GLY A 101 -5.35 1.27 -2.72
N LYS A 102 -4.19 0.71 -2.36
CA LYS A 102 -2.94 0.89 -3.12
C LYS A 102 -3.00 0.29 -4.52
N THR A 103 -3.63 -0.87 -4.67
CA THR A 103 -3.85 -1.51 -5.99
C THR A 103 -4.64 -0.59 -6.92
N ILE A 104 -5.69 0.07 -6.40
CA ILE A 104 -6.49 1.03 -7.16
C ILE A 104 -5.65 2.25 -7.57
N THR A 105 -4.81 2.79 -6.67
CA THR A 105 -3.92 3.91 -6.99
C THR A 105 -2.96 3.57 -8.13
N ILE A 106 -2.31 2.40 -8.10
CA ILE A 106 -1.44 1.93 -9.18
C ILE A 106 -2.21 1.85 -10.51
N HIS A 107 -3.43 1.33 -10.47
CA HIS A 107 -4.27 1.23 -11.66
C HIS A 107 -4.63 2.62 -12.23
N ARG A 108 -4.93 3.60 -11.37
CA ARG A 108 -5.17 4.99 -11.79
C ARG A 108 -3.93 5.61 -12.42
N ILE A 109 -2.75 5.47 -11.80
CA ILE A 109 -1.50 6.00 -12.37
C ILE A 109 -1.28 5.42 -13.76
N ARG A 110 -1.41 4.10 -13.94
CA ARG A 110 -1.23 3.47 -15.24
C ARG A 110 -2.25 3.92 -16.28
N LYS A 111 -3.50 4.16 -15.89
CA LYS A 111 -4.51 4.71 -16.79
C LYS A 111 -4.12 6.12 -17.26
N ASN A 112 -3.59 6.94 -16.35
CA ASN A 112 -3.21 8.33 -16.64
C ASN A 112 -1.88 8.44 -17.40
N MET A 113 -1.01 7.42 -17.39
CA MET A 113 0.20 7.40 -18.24
C MET A 113 -0.13 7.46 -19.74
N GLY A 114 -1.35 7.12 -20.15
CA GLY A 114 -1.80 7.27 -21.54
C GLY A 114 -2.16 8.70 -21.93
N GLU A 115 -2.32 9.61 -20.97
CA GLU A 115 -2.57 11.03 -21.28
C GLU A 115 -1.26 11.73 -21.64
N VAL A 116 -1.28 12.53 -22.69
CA VAL A 116 -0.13 13.29 -23.15
C VAL A 116 0.03 14.51 -22.24
N PHE A 117 1.06 14.51 -21.39
CA PHE A 117 1.33 15.61 -20.46
C PHE A 117 1.95 16.85 -21.13
N ILE A 118 2.61 16.67 -22.28
CA ILE A 118 3.15 17.75 -23.10
C ILE A 118 2.68 17.52 -24.54
N GLU A 119 1.77 18.37 -25.01
CA GLU A 119 1.41 18.43 -26.42
C GLU A 119 2.58 19.10 -27.15
N VAL A 120 3.35 18.29 -27.87
CA VAL A 120 4.43 18.73 -28.76
C VAL A 120 4.03 18.26 -30.16
N GLU A 121 4.05 19.15 -31.14
CA GLU A 121 3.74 18.76 -32.52
C GLU A 121 4.77 17.74 -33.04
N ASP A 122 4.37 16.85 -33.96
CA ASP A 122 5.26 15.83 -34.51
C ASP A 122 6.51 16.47 -35.13
N GLY A 123 7.67 16.30 -34.46
CA GLY A 123 8.97 16.81 -34.90
C GLY A 123 9.48 18.04 -34.14
N GLU A 124 8.67 18.65 -33.28
CA GLU A 124 9.07 19.76 -32.40
C GLU A 124 9.93 19.25 -31.22
N ARG A 125 10.92 20.04 -30.81
CA ARG A 125 11.88 19.69 -29.75
C ARG A 125 11.85 20.75 -28.67
N ILE A 126 11.86 20.32 -27.42
CA ILE A 126 11.85 21.21 -26.27
C ILE A 126 13.26 21.78 -26.09
N ILE A 127 13.40 23.09 -26.23
CA ILE A 127 14.63 23.82 -25.90
C ILE A 127 14.59 24.35 -24.45
N PRO A 128 15.75 24.62 -23.81
CA PRO A 128 15.80 25.06 -22.41
C PRO A 128 14.99 26.33 -22.10
N GLU A 129 14.87 27.23 -23.07
CA GLU A 129 14.15 28.50 -22.94
C GLU A 129 12.63 28.30 -22.86
N GLU A 130 12.09 27.36 -23.64
CA GLU A 130 10.67 27.00 -23.68
C GLU A 130 10.25 26.09 -22.52
N ALA A 131 11.21 25.33 -21.97
CA ALA A 131 10.95 24.36 -20.88
C ALA A 131 10.27 25.00 -19.65
N LEU A 132 10.61 26.25 -19.32
CA LEU A 132 9.95 26.96 -18.20
C LEU A 132 8.49 27.31 -18.52
N SER A 133 8.18 27.62 -19.77
CA SER A 133 6.80 27.90 -20.21
C SER A 133 5.93 26.64 -20.06
N HIS A 134 6.42 25.50 -20.56
CA HIS A 134 5.75 24.21 -20.38
C HIS A 134 5.60 23.83 -18.91
N ALA A 135 6.62 24.07 -18.08
CA ALA A 135 6.56 23.82 -16.64
C ALA A 135 5.46 24.66 -15.96
N LYS A 136 5.30 25.94 -16.34
CA LYS A 136 4.24 26.81 -15.79
C LYS A 136 2.85 26.35 -16.22
N HIS A 137 2.67 25.95 -17.48
CA HIS A 137 1.39 25.43 -17.97
C HIS A 137 1.01 24.12 -17.29
N LEU A 138 1.98 23.22 -17.07
CA LEU A 138 1.76 22.01 -16.30
C LEU A 138 1.42 22.35 -14.83
N ASP A 139 2.14 23.27 -14.21
CA ASP A 139 1.88 23.70 -12.83
C ASP A 139 0.47 24.29 -12.65
N SER A 140 -0.02 25.08 -13.61
CA SER A 140 -1.39 25.61 -13.55
C SER A 140 -2.44 24.49 -13.65
N ARG A 141 -2.26 23.52 -14.55
CA ARG A 141 -3.15 22.36 -14.64
C ARG A 141 -3.16 21.53 -13.34
N LEU A 142 -2.01 21.41 -12.67
CA LEU A 142 -1.89 20.69 -11.40
C LEU A 142 -2.46 21.46 -10.20
N GLN A 143 -2.67 22.76 -10.30
CA GLN A 143 -3.37 23.53 -9.26
C GLN A 143 -4.88 23.28 -9.29
N ASP A 144 -5.43 23.03 -10.48
CA ASP A 144 -6.85 22.72 -10.69
C ASP A 144 -7.20 21.28 -10.30
N ASP A 145 -6.23 20.35 -10.35
CA ASP A 145 -6.40 18.93 -9.99
C ASP A 145 -5.40 18.47 -8.90
N PRO A 146 -5.81 18.48 -7.61
CA PRO A 146 -4.98 18.02 -6.50
C PRO A 146 -4.62 16.52 -6.58
N ASP A 147 -5.49 15.69 -7.13
CA ASP A 147 -5.26 14.25 -7.26
C ASP A 147 -4.20 13.95 -8.33
N LEU A 148 -4.11 14.78 -9.36
CA LEU A 148 -3.05 14.71 -10.37
C LEU A 148 -1.70 15.16 -9.80
N LYS A 149 -1.71 16.19 -8.94
CA LYS A 149 -0.50 16.71 -8.29
C LYS A 149 0.23 15.68 -7.41
N GLU A 150 -0.51 14.77 -6.77
CA GLU A 150 0.09 13.74 -5.92
C GLU A 150 0.70 12.58 -6.71
N GLN A 151 0.38 12.44 -8.01
CA GLN A 151 0.91 11.38 -8.87
C GLN A 151 2.39 11.57 -9.19
N ILE A 152 3.06 10.43 -9.44
CA ILE A 152 4.49 10.38 -9.74
C ILE A 152 4.85 11.13 -11.03
N LEU A 153 4.03 10.98 -12.08
CA LEU A 153 4.39 11.43 -13.42
C LEU A 153 4.44 12.96 -13.56
N PRO A 154 3.43 13.74 -13.10
CA PRO A 154 3.49 15.19 -13.19
C PRO A 154 4.60 15.80 -12.33
N LYS A 155 4.91 15.19 -11.17
CA LYS A 155 6.04 15.61 -10.32
C LYS A 155 7.37 15.47 -11.05
N ILE A 156 7.58 14.34 -11.75
CA ILE A 156 8.78 14.11 -12.56
C ILE A 156 8.85 15.16 -13.67
N PHE A 157 7.78 15.30 -14.48
CA PHE A 157 7.75 16.24 -15.60
C PHE A 157 8.04 17.68 -15.17
N LEU A 158 7.38 18.15 -14.12
CA LEU A 158 7.57 19.52 -13.62
C LEU A 158 9.00 19.77 -13.13
N THR A 159 9.55 18.82 -12.37
CA THR A 159 10.91 18.94 -11.82
C THR A 159 11.96 18.86 -12.92
N SER A 160 11.78 17.95 -13.86
CA SER A 160 12.66 17.76 -15.01
C SER A 160 12.66 18.96 -15.95
N LEU A 161 11.50 19.56 -16.28
CA LEU A 161 11.42 20.78 -17.09
C LEU A 161 12.11 21.97 -16.41
N ARG A 162 11.89 22.15 -15.10
CA ARG A 162 12.57 23.19 -14.31
C ARG A 162 14.09 22.96 -14.27
N ARG A 163 14.53 21.70 -14.10
CA ARG A 163 15.95 21.37 -14.10
C ARG A 163 16.57 21.62 -15.48
N PHE A 164 15.91 21.22 -16.56
CA PHE A 164 16.38 21.46 -17.93
C PHE A 164 16.59 22.95 -18.22
N HIS A 165 15.62 23.79 -17.83
CA HIS A 165 15.74 25.25 -17.96
C HIS A 165 16.96 25.81 -17.20
N SER A 166 17.23 25.30 -15.99
CA SER A 166 18.34 25.80 -15.18
C SER A 166 19.71 25.29 -15.61
N THR A 167 19.84 24.00 -15.96
CA THR A 167 21.14 23.36 -16.18
C THR A 167 21.54 23.27 -17.65
N HIS A 168 20.58 23.43 -18.57
CA HIS A 168 20.80 23.23 -20.01
C HIS A 168 21.43 21.86 -20.33
N SER A 169 21.15 20.84 -19.50
CA SER A 169 21.78 19.52 -19.57
C SER A 169 20.73 18.41 -19.56
N ILE A 170 20.71 17.60 -20.63
CA ILE A 170 19.80 16.45 -20.76
C ILE A 170 20.19 15.34 -19.78
N GLN A 171 21.48 15.25 -19.45
CA GLN A 171 22.03 14.30 -18.47
C GLN A 171 21.49 14.59 -17.06
N GLU A 172 21.49 15.86 -16.65
CA GLU A 172 20.93 16.30 -15.36
C GLU A 172 19.41 16.03 -15.26
N VAL A 173 18.70 16.18 -16.37
CA VAL A 173 17.28 15.81 -16.44
C VAL A 173 17.10 14.32 -16.26
N SER A 174 17.83 13.50 -17.02
CA SER A 174 17.76 12.04 -16.93
C SER A 174 18.11 11.53 -15.54
N GLN A 175 19.04 12.18 -14.85
CA GLN A 175 19.37 11.90 -13.46
C GLN A 175 18.21 12.27 -12.53
N SER A 176 17.60 13.44 -12.69
CA SER A 176 16.44 13.83 -11.86
C SER A 176 15.24 12.88 -12.00
N VAL A 177 14.99 12.38 -13.21
CA VAL A 177 13.93 11.37 -13.45
C VAL A 177 14.17 10.13 -12.60
N ARG A 178 15.41 9.62 -12.58
CA ARG A 178 15.78 8.46 -11.76
C ARG A 178 15.66 8.76 -10.27
N GLU A 179 16.25 9.85 -9.79
CA GLU A 179 16.21 10.25 -8.37
C GLU A 179 14.78 10.33 -7.82
N ILE A 180 13.86 10.95 -8.56
CA ILE A 180 12.46 11.08 -8.15
C ILE A 180 11.74 9.73 -8.21
N SER A 181 11.99 8.94 -9.25
CA SER A 181 11.37 7.61 -9.40
C SER A 181 11.80 6.66 -8.29
N ASP A 182 13.09 6.67 -7.93
CA ASP A 182 13.63 5.83 -6.87
C ASP A 182 13.10 6.27 -5.50
N SER A 183 13.00 7.59 -5.26
CA SER A 183 12.39 8.12 -4.04
C SER A 183 10.90 7.73 -3.90
N GLU A 184 10.14 7.75 -4.98
CA GLU A 184 8.75 7.31 -4.96
C GLU A 184 8.64 5.78 -4.80
N ALA A 185 9.59 5.00 -5.33
CA ALA A 185 9.68 3.56 -5.10
C ALA A 185 9.90 3.25 -3.60
N GLU A 186 10.84 3.94 -2.95
CA GLU A 186 11.07 3.83 -1.51
C GLU A 186 9.83 4.22 -0.69
N ARG A 187 9.13 5.28 -1.10
CA ARG A 187 7.86 5.68 -0.47
C ARG A 187 6.80 4.59 -0.59
N MET A 188 6.62 4.02 -1.78
CA MET A 188 5.65 2.95 -2.06
C MET A 188 5.96 1.68 -1.25
N ASP A 189 7.24 1.33 -1.08
CA ASP A 189 7.66 0.20 -0.25
C ASP A 189 7.42 0.46 1.24
N SER A 190 7.81 1.64 1.74
CA SER A 190 7.60 2.05 3.14
C SER A 190 6.12 1.95 3.53
N ASP A 191 5.24 2.26 2.59
CA ASP A 191 3.81 2.18 2.73
C ASP A 191 3.24 0.75 2.87
N LEU A 192 3.99 -0.26 2.42
CA LEU A 192 3.68 -1.69 2.60
C LEU A 192 4.23 -2.25 3.93
N SER A 193 4.98 -1.46 4.71
CA SER A 193 5.52 -1.89 6.00
C SER A 193 4.44 -2.39 6.97
N LEU A 194 3.31 -1.68 7.08
CA LEU A 194 2.22 -2.05 8.00
C LEU A 194 1.49 -3.34 7.55
N PRO A 195 1.09 -3.53 6.28
CA PRO A 195 0.64 -4.84 5.79
C PRO A 195 1.64 -5.97 6.05
N ARG A 196 2.95 -5.75 5.83
CA ARG A 196 4.00 -6.74 6.14
C ARG A 196 4.08 -7.06 7.63
N LEU A 197 3.93 -6.04 8.48
CA LEU A 197 3.84 -6.23 9.93
C LEU A 197 2.66 -7.14 10.28
N ILE A 198 1.47 -6.88 9.72
CA ILE A 198 0.26 -7.69 9.96
C ILE A 198 0.47 -9.15 9.56
N ILE A 199 1.12 -9.41 8.42
CA ILE A 199 1.48 -10.77 8.00
C ILE A 199 2.31 -11.47 9.08
N GLY A 200 3.31 -10.79 9.66
CA GLY A 200 4.10 -11.33 10.77
C GLY A 200 3.28 -11.55 12.05
N PHE A 201 2.25 -10.75 12.30
CA PHE A 201 1.40 -10.86 13.48
C PHE A 201 0.41 -12.03 13.43
N LEU A 202 -0.08 -12.41 12.25
CA LEU A 202 -1.06 -13.49 12.11
C LEU A 202 -0.58 -14.82 12.74
N PRO A 203 0.61 -15.35 12.43
CA PRO A 203 1.15 -16.55 13.08
C PRO A 203 1.31 -16.41 14.60
N MET A 204 1.68 -15.22 15.09
CA MET A 204 1.82 -14.95 16.53
C MET A 204 0.47 -15.06 17.25
N VAL A 205 -0.61 -14.52 16.66
CA VAL A 205 -1.97 -14.67 17.20
C VAL A 205 -2.41 -16.14 17.17
N GLY A 206 -2.09 -16.86 16.08
CA GLY A 206 -2.32 -18.30 15.98
C GLY A 206 -1.65 -19.07 17.13
N PHE A 207 -0.37 -18.75 17.39
CA PHE A 207 0.43 -19.34 18.46
C PHE A 207 -0.16 -19.07 19.85
N ILE A 208 -0.66 -17.85 20.11
CA ILE A 208 -1.37 -17.54 21.36
C ILE A 208 -2.55 -18.50 21.58
N GLY A 209 -3.33 -18.78 20.52
CA GLY A 209 -4.43 -19.74 20.61
C GLY A 209 -3.97 -21.18 20.83
N THR A 210 -2.82 -21.61 20.27
CA THR A 210 -2.25 -22.91 20.64
C THR A 210 -1.84 -23.00 22.09
N VAL A 211 -1.16 -21.96 22.62
CA VAL A 211 -0.75 -21.91 24.03
C VAL A 211 -1.98 -21.99 24.92
N ARG A 212 -3.05 -21.26 24.60
CA ARG A 212 -4.31 -21.33 25.34
C ARG A 212 -4.95 -22.71 25.27
N GLY A 213 -5.09 -23.29 24.08
CA GLY A 213 -5.74 -24.59 23.90
C GLY A 213 -4.97 -25.73 24.59
N ILE A 214 -3.63 -25.73 24.50
CA ILE A 214 -2.81 -26.72 25.20
C ILE A 214 -2.90 -26.52 26.72
N ALA A 215 -2.83 -25.29 27.22
CA ALA A 215 -3.00 -25.02 28.65
C ALA A 215 -4.35 -25.53 29.18
N GLN A 216 -5.44 -25.29 28.43
CA GLN A 216 -6.78 -25.78 28.78
C GLN A 216 -6.92 -27.30 28.62
N ALA A 217 -6.18 -27.93 27.71
CA ALA A 217 -6.14 -29.38 27.61
C ALA A 217 -5.45 -30.00 28.84
N LEU A 218 -4.34 -29.41 29.28
CA LEU A 218 -3.59 -29.89 30.45
C LEU A 218 -4.39 -29.77 31.76
N THR A 219 -5.24 -28.76 31.92
CA THR A 219 -6.12 -28.67 33.10
C THR A 219 -7.19 -29.78 33.13
N ASN A 220 -7.48 -30.42 31.99
CA ASN A 220 -8.37 -31.57 31.89
C ASN A 220 -7.65 -32.93 31.96
N ALA A 221 -6.33 -32.95 32.15
CA ALA A 221 -5.53 -34.17 32.13
C ALA A 221 -5.97 -35.19 33.19
N GLU A 222 -6.35 -34.76 34.40
CA GLU A 222 -6.80 -35.67 35.46
C GLU A 222 -8.11 -36.39 35.09
N LYS A 223 -9.04 -35.70 34.41
CA LYS A 223 -10.29 -36.30 33.91
C LYS A 223 -10.01 -37.32 32.81
N ALA A 224 -9.05 -37.02 31.93
CA ALA A 224 -8.61 -37.94 30.89
C ALA A 224 -8.00 -39.23 31.47
N ILE A 225 -7.21 -39.13 32.54
CA ILE A 225 -6.67 -40.31 33.23
C ILE A 225 -7.79 -41.18 33.81
N ARG A 226 -8.90 -40.58 34.24
CA ARG A 226 -10.09 -41.27 34.74
C ARG A 226 -11.01 -41.81 33.63
N GLY A 227 -10.62 -41.68 32.37
CA GLY A 227 -11.35 -42.20 31.20
C GLY A 227 -12.17 -41.16 30.43
N ASP A 228 -12.27 -39.91 30.89
CA ASP A 228 -12.97 -38.82 30.20
C ASP A 228 -11.98 -37.94 29.43
N ILE A 229 -11.70 -38.33 28.18
CA ILE A 229 -10.77 -37.61 27.29
C ILE A 229 -11.42 -36.45 26.53
N GLN A 230 -12.75 -36.26 26.63
CA GLN A 230 -13.47 -35.32 25.77
C GLN A 230 -12.94 -33.90 25.92
N GLY A 231 -12.74 -33.45 27.17
CA GLY A 231 -12.19 -32.12 27.44
C GLY A 231 -10.78 -31.90 26.89
N VAL A 232 -9.94 -32.96 26.85
CA VAL A 232 -8.59 -32.86 26.26
C VAL A 232 -8.68 -32.73 24.74
N THR A 233 -9.50 -33.57 24.09
CA THR A 233 -9.65 -33.57 22.63
C THR A 233 -10.23 -32.26 22.09
N GLU A 234 -11.22 -31.67 22.79
CA GLU A 234 -11.82 -30.39 22.39
C GLU A 234 -10.82 -29.23 22.46
N ASN A 235 -10.07 -29.13 23.56
CA ASN A 235 -9.08 -28.05 23.77
C ASN A 235 -7.85 -28.18 22.87
N LEU A 236 -7.43 -29.42 22.57
CA LEU A 236 -6.38 -29.67 21.60
C LEU A 236 -6.84 -29.34 20.17
N GLY A 237 -8.11 -29.62 19.84
CA GLY A 237 -8.72 -29.19 18.58
C GLY A 237 -8.74 -27.67 18.44
N LEU A 238 -9.04 -26.94 19.51
CA LEU A 238 -8.97 -25.48 19.56
C LEU A 238 -7.55 -24.97 19.27
N ALA A 239 -6.53 -25.58 19.87
CA ALA A 239 -5.13 -25.22 19.64
C ALA A 239 -4.78 -25.35 18.15
N PHE A 240 -5.01 -26.53 17.55
CA PHE A 240 -4.67 -26.74 16.14
C PHE A 240 -5.45 -25.85 15.19
N ASN A 241 -6.75 -25.66 15.44
CA ASN A 241 -7.60 -24.79 14.60
C ASN A 241 -7.13 -23.33 14.62
N SER A 242 -6.64 -22.83 15.76
CA SER A 242 -6.13 -21.46 15.86
C SER A 242 -4.92 -21.25 14.93
N THR A 243 -3.91 -22.12 15.03
CA THR A 243 -2.70 -22.00 14.20
C THR A 243 -2.99 -22.28 12.74
N PHE A 244 -3.80 -23.30 12.43
CA PHE A 244 -4.15 -23.63 11.06
C PHE A 244 -4.80 -22.46 10.33
N VAL A 245 -5.81 -21.84 10.94
CA VAL A 245 -6.49 -20.67 10.36
C VAL A 245 -5.52 -19.50 10.22
N ALA A 246 -4.74 -19.19 11.26
CA ALA A 246 -3.79 -18.09 11.24
C ALA A 246 -2.75 -18.23 10.10
N LEU A 247 -2.21 -19.44 9.89
CA LEU A 247 -1.24 -19.70 8.83
C LEU A 247 -1.86 -19.56 7.44
N ILE A 248 -3.06 -20.09 7.21
CA ILE A 248 -3.75 -19.93 5.92
C ILE A 248 -3.98 -18.46 5.61
N LEU A 249 -4.50 -17.69 6.57
CA LEU A 249 -4.75 -16.26 6.38
C LEU A 249 -3.44 -15.50 6.12
N SER A 250 -2.37 -15.85 6.83
CA SER A 250 -1.04 -15.26 6.62
C SER A 250 -0.50 -15.53 5.23
N ILE A 251 -0.64 -16.76 4.72
CA ILE A 251 -0.16 -17.13 3.38
C ILE A 251 -0.94 -16.36 2.31
N VAL A 252 -2.27 -16.32 2.42
CA VAL A 252 -3.12 -15.59 1.45
C VAL A 252 -2.76 -14.10 1.44
N LEU A 253 -2.59 -13.48 2.61
CA LEU A 253 -2.22 -12.08 2.70
C LEU A 253 -0.79 -11.82 2.17
N MET A 254 0.17 -12.70 2.46
CA MET A 254 1.54 -12.61 1.94
C MET A 254 1.56 -12.64 0.42
N VAL A 255 0.83 -13.57 -0.21
CA VAL A 255 0.73 -13.65 -1.68
C VAL A 255 0.15 -12.35 -2.24
N TYR A 256 -0.88 -11.79 -1.60
CA TYR A 256 -1.49 -10.55 -2.07
C TYR A 256 -0.55 -9.35 -1.97
N VAL A 257 0.15 -9.19 -0.85
CA VAL A 257 1.14 -8.11 -0.66
C VAL A 257 2.31 -8.26 -1.62
N HIS A 258 2.82 -9.47 -1.82
CA HIS A 258 3.90 -9.75 -2.77
C HIS A 258 3.48 -9.38 -4.20
N TYR A 259 2.28 -9.78 -4.62
CA TYR A 259 1.76 -9.41 -5.94
C TYR A 259 1.68 -7.89 -6.12
N LEU A 260 1.22 -7.16 -5.10
CA LEU A 260 1.18 -5.70 -5.15
C LEU A 260 2.60 -5.11 -5.27
N GLN A 261 3.56 -5.60 -4.49
CA GLN A 261 4.94 -5.15 -4.53
C GLN A 261 5.55 -5.29 -5.93
N THR A 262 5.39 -6.45 -6.58
CA THR A 262 5.86 -6.65 -7.96
C THR A 262 5.20 -5.67 -8.94
N ARG A 263 3.93 -5.31 -8.73
CA ARG A 263 3.26 -4.29 -9.57
C ARG A 263 3.79 -2.88 -9.31
N GLN A 264 4.21 -2.55 -8.09
CA GLN A 264 4.84 -1.28 -7.78
C GLN A 264 6.21 -1.18 -8.45
N GLU A 265 7.04 -2.22 -8.35
CA GLU A 265 8.34 -2.30 -9.01
C GLU A 265 8.21 -2.12 -10.53
N ASN A 266 7.28 -2.85 -11.15
CA ASN A 266 7.00 -2.71 -12.59
C ASN A 266 6.48 -1.32 -12.97
N LEU A 267 5.63 -0.69 -12.13
CA LEU A 267 5.15 0.66 -12.38
C LEU A 267 6.30 1.67 -12.44
N ILE A 268 7.29 1.55 -11.55
CA ILE A 268 8.45 2.46 -11.54
C ILE A 268 9.24 2.33 -12.84
N PHE A 269 9.48 1.11 -13.34
CA PHE A 269 10.12 0.90 -14.63
C PHE A 269 9.31 1.52 -15.79
N GLU A 270 7.98 1.32 -15.81
CA GLU A 270 7.09 1.91 -16.82
C GLU A 270 7.14 3.44 -16.80
N VAL A 271 7.17 4.06 -15.61
CA VAL A 271 7.27 5.52 -15.44
C VAL A 271 8.61 6.04 -15.96
N GLN A 272 9.72 5.37 -15.63
CA GLN A 272 11.05 5.77 -16.10
C GLN A 272 11.16 5.68 -17.62
N GLU A 273 10.66 4.60 -18.22
CA GLU A 273 10.61 4.41 -19.67
C GLU A 273 9.74 5.47 -20.34
N TYR A 274 8.55 5.73 -19.81
CA TYR A 274 7.68 6.79 -20.33
C TYR A 274 8.36 8.16 -20.30
N CYS A 275 9.02 8.52 -19.20
CA CYS A 275 9.75 9.79 -19.10
C CYS A 275 10.93 9.86 -20.08
N ARG A 276 11.65 8.76 -20.29
CA ARG A 276 12.72 8.72 -21.28
C ARG A 276 12.19 9.01 -22.68
N ASP A 277 11.09 8.38 -23.06
CA ASP A 277 10.58 8.41 -24.42
C ASP A 277 9.74 9.67 -24.73
N LYS A 278 8.99 10.17 -23.75
CA LYS A 278 8.06 11.31 -23.91
C LYS A 278 8.54 12.64 -23.35
N LEU A 279 9.66 12.65 -22.63
CA LEU A 279 10.22 13.88 -22.07
C LEU A 279 11.69 14.05 -22.49
N VAL A 280 12.56 13.11 -22.14
CA VAL A 280 14.01 13.23 -22.42
C VAL A 280 14.29 13.19 -23.91
N ALA A 281 13.66 12.29 -24.66
CA ALA A 281 13.87 12.17 -26.10
C ALA A 281 13.45 13.42 -26.87
N LEU A 282 12.51 14.22 -26.37
CA LEU A 282 12.05 15.45 -27.02
C LEU A 282 12.96 16.65 -26.74
N MET A 283 13.87 16.57 -25.76
CA MET A 283 14.76 17.68 -25.42
C MET A 283 15.92 17.82 -26.42
N LYS A 284 16.26 19.07 -26.75
CA LYS A 284 17.42 19.40 -27.58
C LYS A 284 18.13 20.62 -27.01
N ILE A 285 19.47 20.55 -26.96
CA ILE A 285 20.30 21.71 -26.63
C ILE A 285 20.74 22.34 -27.96
N PRO A 286 20.40 23.60 -28.26
CA PRO A 286 20.88 24.27 -29.46
C PRO A 286 22.40 24.42 -29.38
N PHE A 287 23.11 24.11 -30.47
CA PHE A 287 24.53 24.41 -30.58
C PHE A 287 24.68 25.93 -30.64
N LYS A 288 25.40 26.52 -29.69
CA LYS A 288 25.74 27.94 -29.73
C LYS A 288 26.86 28.08 -30.76
N GLU A 289 26.58 28.61 -31.95
CA GLU A 289 27.62 29.07 -32.86
C GLU A 289 28.42 30.15 -32.12
N GLU A 290 29.68 29.86 -31.80
CA GLU A 290 30.66 30.89 -31.46
C GLU A 290 30.77 31.81 -32.68
N GLY A 291 30.15 32.99 -32.57
CA GLY A 291 30.13 33.96 -33.64
C GLY A 291 31.54 34.26 -34.16
N GLU A 292 31.72 34.05 -35.46
CA GLU A 292 32.10 35.07 -36.45
C GLU A 292 32.53 36.44 -35.87
N ILE A 293 33.58 36.49 -35.05
CA ILE A 293 34.27 37.72 -34.65
C ILE A 293 35.77 37.48 -34.84
N SER A 294 36.19 37.28 -36.09
CA SER A 294 37.61 37.38 -36.47
C SER A 294 37.84 37.84 -37.93
N MET A 295 36.79 38.03 -38.75
CA MET A 295 36.96 38.42 -40.17
C MET A 295 36.76 39.92 -40.45
N THR A 296 36.44 40.75 -39.46
CA THR A 296 36.29 42.21 -39.65
C THR A 296 37.48 43.04 -39.15
N GLN A 297 38.53 42.43 -38.60
CA GLN A 297 39.71 43.17 -38.12
C GLN A 297 40.94 43.15 -39.06
N ASN A 298 40.85 42.55 -40.26
CA ASN A 298 41.96 42.53 -41.21
C ASN A 298 41.76 43.39 -42.47
N SER A 299 40.90 44.43 -42.41
CA SER A 299 40.73 45.40 -43.51
C SER A 299 41.09 46.85 -43.13
N SER A 300 41.73 47.08 -41.99
CA SER A 300 42.20 48.41 -41.61
C SER A 300 43.43 48.34 -40.69
N ASN A 301 44.58 48.02 -41.28
CA ASN A 301 45.87 48.69 -41.04
C ASN A 301 46.97 48.10 -41.93
#